data_AF-A0A413FAK2-F1
#
_entry.id   AF-A0A413FAK2-F1
#
_cell.length_a   1.000
_cell.length_b   1.000
_cell.length_c   1.000
_cell.angle_alpha   90.00
_cell.angle_beta   90.00
_cell.angle_gamma   90.00
#
_symmetry.space_group_name_H-M   'P 1'
#
loop_
_entity.id
_entity.type
_entity.pdbx_description
1 polymer ?
#
loop_
_entity_poly.entity_id
_entity_poly.type
_entity_poly.pdbx_seq_one_letter_code
_entity_poly.pdbx_strand_id
1 'polypeptide(L)'
;MNRRIIVGVLAGLMVPYLTTLAWTGTIHGEELRHEQQAGAVGKRRILLDRGGTGYYMDVEEYLPGVLARQMPADYEIEALRAQAVVARTYIYKQMGGSPGDGSVQEVPESALDLDCMETAQMKALWGSAQFPAIYEKLEDAVQSTAGVTMVCDGQYIDAMFCRATAGRTRAGDEGHPYLQPVDCPKDVEADGYLQMLTFTRDEFAGKISGIPDSSFGARPVEPGQIPDSVQIVSRDDGGYVTALQIGGHDFTGEEVQYALGLQSSCFTLEPYEDGVRAVAKGIGHGYGLSQAGANARAKEGWKAEEILTYFYKNIELISE
;
A
#
# COMPACT_ATOMS: atom_id res chain seq x y z
N MET A 1 -32.86 0.71 64.60
CA MET A 1 -32.11 0.31 63.40
C MET A 1 -32.13 1.48 62.41
N ASN A 2 -30.96 2.03 62.10
CA ASN A 2 -30.77 3.42 61.64
C ASN A 2 -31.34 3.71 60.23
N ARG A 3 -32.20 4.73 60.12
CA ARG A 3 -32.71 5.32 58.85
C ARG A 3 -31.60 5.78 57.88
N ARG A 4 -30.37 5.96 58.36
CA ARG A 4 -29.18 6.29 57.55
C ARG A 4 -28.63 5.11 56.73
N ILE A 5 -28.91 3.86 57.12
CA ILE A 5 -28.42 2.67 56.42
C ILE A 5 -29.29 2.36 55.17
N ILE A 6 -30.59 2.65 55.22
CA ILE A 6 -31.51 2.38 54.10
C ILE A 6 -31.26 3.33 52.91
N VAL A 7 -30.85 4.57 53.14
CA VAL A 7 -30.52 5.52 52.06
C VAL A 7 -29.21 5.15 51.34
N GLY A 8 -28.24 4.57 52.05
CA GLY A 8 -26.96 4.13 51.46
C GLY A 8 -27.11 2.92 50.53
N VAL A 9 -28.02 1.98 50.83
CA VAL A 9 -28.23 0.77 50.01
C VAL A 9 -29.00 1.08 48.71
N LEU A 10 -29.95 2.02 48.73
CA LEU A 10 -30.65 2.47 47.50
C LEU A 10 -29.75 3.28 46.57
N ALA A 11 -28.86 4.12 47.12
CA ALA A 11 -27.87 4.85 46.31
C ALA A 11 -26.84 3.91 45.66
N GLY A 12 -26.43 2.84 46.37
CA GLY A 12 -25.48 1.84 45.86
C GLY A 12 -26.00 0.96 44.72
N LEU A 13 -27.32 0.77 44.60
CA LEU A 13 -27.95 0.02 43.50
C LEU A 13 -28.25 0.88 42.27
N MET A 14 -28.43 2.19 42.45
CA MET A 14 -28.66 3.13 41.35
C MET A 14 -27.37 3.49 40.62
N VAL A 15 -26.19 3.45 41.27
CA VAL A 15 -24.91 3.77 40.62
C VAL A 15 -24.53 2.76 39.52
N PRO A 16 -24.61 1.43 39.72
CA PRO A 16 -24.42 0.45 38.64
C PRO A 16 -25.45 0.59 37.52
N TYR A 17 -26.71 0.90 37.86
CA TYR A 17 -27.78 1.04 36.88
C TYR A 17 -27.66 2.32 36.03
N LEU A 18 -27.26 3.45 36.64
CA LEU A 18 -27.02 4.72 35.95
C LEU A 18 -25.73 4.68 35.13
N THR A 19 -24.69 3.99 35.60
CA THR A 19 -23.46 3.78 34.82
C THR A 19 -23.69 2.83 33.66
N THR A 20 -24.47 1.76 33.84
CA THR A 20 -24.89 0.89 32.72
C THR A 20 -25.83 1.60 31.76
N LEU A 21 -26.80 2.41 32.20
CA LEU A 21 -27.64 3.22 31.29
C LEU A 21 -26.85 4.31 30.55
N ALA A 22 -25.92 4.98 31.23
CA ALA A 22 -25.06 5.98 30.58
C ALA A 22 -24.13 5.32 29.58
N TRP A 23 -23.57 4.15 29.89
CA TRP A 23 -22.70 3.40 28.98
C TRP A 23 -23.48 2.79 27.82
N THR A 24 -24.58 2.07 28.08
CA THR A 24 -25.44 1.51 27.02
C THR A 24 -26.12 2.59 26.18
N GLY A 25 -26.52 3.72 26.77
CA GLY A 25 -27.04 4.87 26.03
C GLY A 25 -25.99 5.59 25.19
N THR A 26 -24.72 5.56 25.59
CA THR A 26 -23.62 6.11 24.78
C THR A 26 -23.28 5.17 23.62
N ILE A 27 -23.17 3.86 23.86
CA ILE A 27 -22.92 2.86 22.80
C ILE A 27 -24.06 2.87 21.79
N HIS A 28 -25.32 2.80 22.26
CA HIS A 28 -26.47 2.83 21.36
C HIS A 28 -26.61 4.17 20.64
N GLY A 29 -26.19 5.27 21.27
CA GLY A 29 -26.13 6.59 20.65
C GLY A 29 -25.03 6.72 19.59
N GLU A 30 -23.88 6.06 19.78
CA GLU A 30 -22.82 5.96 18.77
C GLU A 30 -23.26 5.08 17.60
N GLU A 31 -23.81 3.88 17.87
CA GLU A 31 -24.38 2.98 16.85
C GLU A 31 -25.43 3.69 15.98
N LEU A 32 -26.40 4.39 16.58
CA LEU A 32 -27.42 5.14 15.85
C LEU A 32 -26.83 6.31 15.02
N ARG A 33 -25.73 6.94 15.49
CA ARG A 33 -25.03 7.97 14.72
C ARG A 33 -24.28 7.37 13.53
N HIS A 34 -23.62 6.23 13.72
CA HIS A 34 -22.97 5.50 12.64
C HIS A 34 -24.00 5.06 11.59
N GLU A 35 -25.16 4.53 12.00
CA GLU A 35 -26.24 4.13 11.09
C GLU A 35 -26.84 5.31 10.31
N GLN A 36 -27.01 6.47 10.95
CA GLN A 36 -27.49 7.68 10.28
C GLN A 36 -26.46 8.27 9.30
N GLN A 37 -25.17 8.29 9.64
CA GLN A 37 -24.10 8.66 8.72
C GLN A 37 -24.00 7.66 7.57
N ALA A 38 -24.05 6.37 7.86
CA ALA A 38 -24.04 5.27 6.92
C ALA A 38 -25.15 5.38 5.85
N GLY A 39 -26.34 5.85 6.23
CA GLY A 39 -27.46 6.06 5.30
C GLY A 39 -27.30 7.25 4.35
N ALA A 40 -26.38 8.17 4.64
CA ALA A 40 -26.08 9.35 3.80
C ALA A 40 -24.88 9.14 2.87
N VAL A 41 -23.99 8.19 3.19
CA VAL A 41 -22.81 7.83 2.42
C VAL A 41 -23.18 6.85 1.30
N GLY A 42 -22.48 6.89 0.17
CA GLY A 42 -22.73 6.05 -1.00
C GLY A 42 -22.63 4.54 -0.70
N LYS A 43 -22.89 3.72 -1.73
CA LYS A 43 -22.89 2.25 -1.59
C LYS A 43 -21.52 1.66 -1.24
N ARG A 44 -20.44 2.41 -1.48
CA ARG A 44 -19.04 2.01 -1.28
C ARG A 44 -18.46 2.92 -0.20
N ARG A 45 -18.30 2.39 1.01
CA ARG A 45 -17.92 3.22 2.18
C ARG A 45 -16.79 2.63 3.00
N ILE A 46 -16.01 3.50 3.62
CA ILE A 46 -14.89 3.14 4.49
C ILE A 46 -15.25 3.54 5.91
N LEU A 47 -15.06 2.61 6.86
CA LEU A 47 -15.17 2.91 8.29
C LEU A 47 -13.80 3.40 8.80
N LEU A 48 -13.67 4.71 9.02
CA LEU A 48 -12.47 5.35 9.55
C LEU A 48 -12.33 5.06 11.06
N ASP A 49 -11.68 3.94 11.38
CA ASP A 49 -11.58 3.38 12.74
C ASP A 49 -10.24 3.67 13.44
N ARG A 50 -9.26 4.26 12.74
CA ARG A 50 -7.94 4.59 13.29
C ARG A 50 -7.94 5.77 14.26
N GLY A 51 -8.92 6.68 14.14
CA GLY A 51 -9.03 7.94 14.89
C GLY A 51 -9.88 7.90 16.17
N GLY A 52 -10.33 6.71 16.60
CA GLY A 52 -11.11 6.51 17.82
C GLY A 52 -12.63 6.62 17.62
N THR A 53 -13.14 7.71 17.02
CA THR A 53 -14.58 7.84 16.70
C THR A 53 -14.81 7.42 15.24
N GLY A 54 -15.48 6.28 15.03
CA GLY A 54 -15.69 5.69 13.71
C GLY A 54 -16.50 6.56 12.74
N TYR A 55 -15.86 7.07 11.70
CA TYR A 55 -16.50 7.69 10.55
C TYR A 55 -17.01 6.75 9.47
N TYR A 56 -18.18 6.91 8.85
CA TYR A 56 -18.31 6.45 7.46
C TYR A 56 -17.93 7.57 6.49
N MET A 57 -17.10 7.23 5.51
CA MET A 57 -16.67 8.09 4.41
C MET A 57 -16.87 7.37 3.08
N ASP A 58 -17.25 8.09 2.03
CA ASP A 58 -17.35 7.51 0.69
C ASP A 58 -15.94 7.21 0.14
N VAL A 59 -15.80 6.14 -0.66
CA VAL A 59 -14.49 5.82 -1.26
C VAL A 59 -13.97 6.99 -2.12
N GLU A 60 -14.84 7.70 -2.85
CA GLU A 60 -14.43 8.84 -3.67
C GLU A 60 -13.95 10.03 -2.83
N GLU A 61 -14.43 10.17 -1.60
CA GLU A 61 -13.95 11.19 -0.66
C GLU A 61 -12.61 10.80 -0.02
N TYR A 62 -12.35 9.49 0.14
CA TYR A 62 -11.11 8.97 0.74
C TYR A 62 -9.92 8.98 -0.24
N LEU A 63 -10.16 8.73 -1.52
CA LEU A 63 -9.12 8.54 -2.54
C LEU A 63 -8.16 9.73 -2.74
N PRO A 64 -8.57 11.01 -2.68
CA PRO A 64 -7.63 12.12 -2.79
C PRO A 64 -6.52 12.08 -1.73
N GLY A 65 -6.84 11.64 -0.51
CA GLY A 65 -5.86 11.46 0.56
C GLY A 65 -4.91 10.28 0.36
N VAL A 66 -5.41 9.20 -0.26
CA VAL A 66 -4.58 8.07 -0.70
C VAL A 66 -3.62 8.51 -1.81
N LEU A 67 -4.12 9.23 -2.82
CA LEU A 67 -3.30 9.72 -3.93
C LEU A 67 -2.22 10.69 -3.46
N ALA A 68 -2.56 11.62 -2.56
CA ALA A 68 -1.62 12.56 -1.96
C ALA A 68 -0.43 11.86 -1.28
N ARG A 69 -0.68 10.66 -0.73
CA ARG A 69 0.33 9.85 -0.07
C ARG A 69 1.16 9.00 -1.02
N GLN A 70 0.54 8.47 -2.08
CA GLN A 70 1.12 7.48 -2.98
C GLN A 70 1.86 8.10 -4.18
N MET A 71 1.44 9.27 -4.66
CA MET A 71 1.92 9.86 -5.91
C MET A 71 2.47 11.27 -5.67
N PRO A 72 3.57 11.67 -6.34
CA PRO A 72 3.99 13.06 -6.37
C PRO A 72 2.92 13.95 -7.01
N ALA A 73 2.62 15.08 -6.37
CA ALA A 73 1.57 16.02 -6.78
C ALA A 73 1.80 16.64 -8.19
N ASP A 74 3.05 16.68 -8.64
CA ASP A 74 3.47 17.22 -9.93
C ASP A 74 3.34 16.21 -11.08
N TYR A 75 2.97 14.96 -10.82
CA TYR A 75 2.73 13.97 -11.88
C TYR A 75 1.53 14.35 -12.74
N GLU A 76 1.54 13.94 -14.00
CA GLU A 76 0.50 14.26 -14.97
C GLU A 76 -0.88 13.73 -14.55
N ILE A 77 -1.93 14.45 -14.94
CA ILE A 77 -3.30 14.13 -14.52
C ILE A 77 -3.74 12.72 -14.95
N GLU A 78 -3.32 12.25 -16.12
CA GLU A 78 -3.67 10.90 -16.60
C GLU A 78 -2.97 9.80 -15.79
N ALA A 79 -1.79 10.07 -15.23
CA ALA A 79 -1.12 9.15 -14.31
C ALA A 79 -1.80 9.12 -12.93
N LEU A 80 -2.28 10.27 -12.45
CA LEU A 80 -3.07 10.35 -11.21
C LEU A 80 -4.42 9.64 -11.36
N ARG A 81 -5.08 9.79 -12.51
CA ARG A 81 -6.31 9.04 -12.85
C ARG A 81 -6.08 7.54 -12.86
N ALA A 82 -4.98 7.08 -13.48
CA ALA A 82 -4.61 5.67 -13.45
C ALA A 82 -4.40 5.17 -12.01
N GLN A 83 -3.71 5.95 -11.16
CA GLN A 83 -3.54 5.61 -9.74
C GLN A 83 -4.87 5.59 -8.98
N ALA A 84 -5.80 6.50 -9.27
CA ALA A 84 -7.14 6.49 -8.67
C ALA A 84 -7.88 5.18 -8.96
N VAL A 85 -7.85 4.71 -10.21
CA VAL A 85 -8.45 3.42 -10.59
C VAL A 85 -7.74 2.24 -9.91
N VAL A 86 -6.42 2.27 -9.80
CA VAL A 86 -5.63 1.26 -9.07
C VAL A 86 -6.04 1.19 -7.60
N ALA A 87 -6.04 2.32 -6.91
CA ALA A 87 -6.39 2.40 -5.49
C ALA A 87 -7.86 2.00 -5.24
N ARG A 88 -8.78 2.45 -6.10
CA ARG A 88 -10.21 2.10 -6.01
C ARG A 88 -10.42 0.60 -6.20
N THR A 89 -9.78 0.00 -7.19
CA THR A 89 -9.86 -1.45 -7.45
C THR A 89 -9.39 -2.25 -6.23
N TYR A 90 -8.28 -1.82 -5.62
CA TYR A 90 -7.79 -2.44 -4.39
C TYR A 90 -8.79 -2.32 -3.24
N ILE A 91 -9.33 -1.12 -2.97
CA ILE A 91 -10.32 -0.90 -1.91
C ILE A 91 -11.56 -1.77 -2.12
N TYR A 92 -12.08 -1.81 -3.35
CA TYR A 92 -13.28 -2.60 -3.68
C TYR A 92 -13.00 -4.11 -3.53
N LYS A 93 -11.80 -4.56 -3.86
CA LYS A 93 -11.37 -5.94 -3.62
C LYS A 93 -11.36 -6.28 -2.13
N GLN A 94 -10.86 -5.38 -1.28
CA GLN A 94 -10.84 -5.60 0.19
C GLN A 94 -12.24 -5.62 0.82
N MET A 95 -13.24 -5.02 0.18
CA MET A 95 -14.64 -5.14 0.63
C MET A 95 -15.24 -6.54 0.41
N GLY A 96 -14.59 -7.39 -0.40
CA GLY A 96 -14.97 -8.80 -0.60
C GLY A 96 -16.24 -9.04 -1.41
N GLY A 97 -16.90 -8.00 -1.91
CA GLY A 97 -18.06 -8.15 -2.79
C GLY A 97 -17.68 -8.36 -4.24
N SER A 98 -18.59 -8.96 -5.01
CA SER A 98 -18.40 -9.13 -6.45
C SER A 98 -18.66 -7.81 -7.21
N PRO A 99 -17.96 -7.59 -8.33
CA PRO A 99 -18.31 -6.52 -9.25
C PRO A 99 -19.81 -6.52 -9.62
N GLY A 100 -20.46 -5.37 -9.50
CA GLY A 100 -21.85 -5.16 -9.90
C GLY A 100 -22.92 -5.75 -8.98
N ASP A 101 -22.56 -6.28 -7.79
CA ASP A 101 -23.51 -6.83 -6.81
C ASP A 101 -24.56 -5.78 -6.34
N GLY A 102 -24.23 -4.49 -6.44
CA GLY A 102 -25.16 -3.39 -6.15
C GLY A 102 -25.58 -3.28 -4.67
N SER A 103 -25.08 -4.18 -3.84
CA SER A 103 -25.13 -4.18 -2.38
C SER A 103 -24.31 -3.03 -1.79
N VAL A 104 -24.64 -2.66 -0.56
CA VAL A 104 -23.78 -1.76 0.23
C VAL A 104 -22.58 -2.57 0.70
N GLN A 105 -21.40 -2.05 0.44
CA GLN A 105 -20.14 -2.70 0.79
C GLN A 105 -19.28 -1.74 1.61
N GLU A 106 -18.68 -2.28 2.67
CA GLU A 106 -17.90 -1.51 3.62
C GLU A 106 -16.63 -2.24 4.02
N VAL A 107 -15.60 -1.46 4.35
CA VAL A 107 -14.31 -1.97 4.80
C VAL A 107 -13.75 -1.05 5.90
N PRO A 108 -13.20 -1.60 7.01
CA PRO A 108 -12.49 -0.80 8.00
C PRO A 108 -11.21 -0.21 7.41
N GLU A 109 -10.90 1.03 7.73
CA GLU A 109 -9.65 1.67 7.30
C GLU A 109 -8.42 0.90 7.80
N SER A 110 -8.47 0.39 9.03
CA SER A 110 -7.44 -0.49 9.59
C SER A 110 -7.19 -1.76 8.77
N ALA A 111 -8.15 -2.22 7.97
CA ALA A 111 -8.01 -3.40 7.12
C ALA A 111 -7.41 -3.10 5.74
N LEU A 112 -7.34 -1.82 5.33
CA LEU A 112 -6.91 -1.47 3.98
C LEU A 112 -5.39 -1.53 3.78
N ASP A 113 -4.56 -1.59 4.83
CA ASP A 113 -3.09 -1.44 4.72
C ASP A 113 -2.67 -0.28 3.79
N LEU A 114 -3.51 0.77 3.75
CA LEU A 114 -3.28 1.98 2.99
C LEU A 114 -3.02 3.13 3.96
N ASP A 115 -2.02 3.93 3.65
CA ASP A 115 -1.83 5.23 4.26
C ASP A 115 -2.69 6.25 3.51
N CYS A 116 -3.46 7.05 4.25
CA CYS A 116 -4.19 8.20 3.74
C CYS A 116 -3.69 9.46 4.43
N MET A 117 -3.45 10.52 3.66
CA MET A 117 -3.05 11.80 4.24
C MET A 117 -4.29 12.62 4.61
N GLU A 118 -4.29 13.11 5.84
CA GLU A 118 -5.26 14.08 6.33
C GLU A 118 -4.99 15.47 5.75
N THR A 119 -6.03 16.30 5.64
CA THR A 119 -5.92 17.68 5.13
C THR A 119 -4.83 18.50 5.85
N ALA A 120 -4.67 18.31 7.15
CA ALA A 120 -3.63 19.00 7.93
C ALA A 120 -2.21 18.58 7.52
N GLN A 121 -2.01 17.29 7.22
CA GLN A 121 -0.73 16.75 6.74
C GLN A 121 -0.41 17.27 5.33
N MET A 122 -1.40 17.30 4.44
CA MET A 122 -1.23 17.87 3.10
C MET A 122 -0.86 19.35 3.13
N LYS A 123 -1.54 20.15 3.97
CA LYS A 123 -1.22 21.58 4.16
C LYS A 123 0.18 21.78 4.74
N ALA A 124 0.62 20.91 5.64
CA ALA A 124 1.99 20.95 6.16
C ALA A 124 3.03 20.62 5.08
N LEU A 125 2.71 19.70 4.16
CA LEU A 125 3.61 19.26 3.10
C LEU A 125 3.75 20.28 1.96
N TRP A 126 2.63 20.81 1.45
CA TRP A 126 2.61 21.69 0.27
C TRP A 126 2.53 23.19 0.62
N GLY A 127 2.25 23.51 1.88
CA GLY A 127 1.96 24.86 2.32
C GLY A 127 0.58 25.35 1.85
N SER A 128 0.05 26.35 2.55
CA SER A 128 -1.31 26.87 2.31
C SER A 128 -1.53 27.48 0.93
N ALA A 129 -0.47 27.91 0.23
CA ALA A 129 -0.57 28.57 -1.07
C ALA A 129 -0.77 27.58 -2.22
N GLN A 130 -0.07 26.43 -2.21
CA GLN A 130 -0.17 25.43 -3.27
C GLN A 130 -1.24 24.37 -2.99
N PHE A 131 -1.56 24.16 -1.70
CA PHE A 131 -2.54 23.15 -1.27
C PHE A 131 -3.85 23.17 -2.07
N PRO A 132 -4.55 24.31 -2.28
CA PRO A 132 -5.83 24.28 -2.98
C PRO A 132 -5.74 23.72 -4.41
N ALA A 133 -4.76 24.16 -5.19
CA ALA A 133 -4.60 23.73 -6.58
C ALA A 133 -4.13 22.28 -6.71
N ILE A 134 -3.28 21.81 -5.79
CA ILE A 134 -2.86 20.40 -5.76
C ILE A 134 -4.05 19.52 -5.37
N TYR A 135 -4.77 19.89 -4.33
CA TYR A 135 -5.93 19.12 -3.86
C TYR A 135 -7.01 19.03 -4.94
N GLU A 136 -7.34 20.15 -5.60
CA GLU A 136 -8.28 20.18 -6.74
C GLU A 136 -7.85 19.23 -7.86
N LYS A 137 -6.55 19.18 -8.20
CA LYS A 137 -6.03 18.24 -9.20
C LYS A 137 -6.20 16.76 -8.80
N LEU A 138 -6.02 16.45 -7.50
CA LEU A 138 -6.24 15.08 -6.99
C LEU A 138 -7.72 14.72 -6.98
N GLU A 139 -8.57 15.66 -6.55
CA GLU A 139 -10.01 15.53 -6.56
C GLU A 139 -10.53 15.32 -7.99
N ASP A 140 -10.06 16.12 -8.96
CA ASP A 140 -10.38 15.97 -10.37
C ASP A 140 -10.00 14.58 -10.91
N ALA A 141 -8.81 14.06 -10.54
CA ALA A 141 -8.37 12.74 -10.96
C ALA A 141 -9.30 11.63 -10.46
N VAL A 142 -9.74 11.75 -9.21
CA VAL A 142 -10.67 10.81 -8.58
C VAL A 142 -12.06 10.92 -9.19
N GLN A 143 -12.64 12.12 -9.22
CA GLN A 143 -14.00 12.37 -9.74
C GLN A 143 -14.14 11.99 -11.21
N SER A 144 -13.14 12.32 -12.04
CA SER A 144 -13.18 11.96 -13.48
C SER A 144 -13.01 10.47 -13.75
N THR A 145 -12.67 9.67 -12.74
CA THR A 145 -12.60 8.20 -12.79
C THR A 145 -13.53 7.54 -11.78
N ALA A 146 -14.53 8.28 -11.27
CA ALA A 146 -15.43 7.79 -10.22
C ALA A 146 -16.07 6.45 -10.61
N GLY A 147 -16.05 5.49 -9.68
CA GLY A 147 -16.58 4.14 -9.90
C GLY A 147 -15.80 3.27 -10.89
N VAL A 148 -14.77 3.78 -11.57
CA VAL A 148 -13.98 2.99 -12.54
C VAL A 148 -13.02 2.06 -11.80
N THR A 149 -13.10 0.76 -12.11
CA THR A 149 -12.28 -0.31 -11.53
C THR A 149 -11.81 -1.31 -12.60
N MET A 150 -10.82 -2.14 -12.24
CA MET A 150 -10.24 -3.16 -13.12
C MET A 150 -10.65 -4.56 -12.68
N VAL A 151 -11.16 -5.35 -13.63
CA VAL A 151 -11.53 -6.75 -13.40
C VAL A 151 -10.83 -7.68 -14.40
N CYS A 152 -10.56 -8.90 -13.98
CA CYS A 152 -10.12 -10.01 -14.82
C CYS A 152 -10.97 -11.23 -14.44
N ASP A 153 -11.51 -11.94 -15.43
CA ASP A 153 -12.40 -13.09 -15.22
C ASP A 153 -13.56 -12.81 -14.24
N GLY A 154 -14.13 -11.60 -14.31
CA GLY A 154 -15.26 -11.17 -13.50
C GLY A 154 -14.93 -10.90 -12.02
N GLN A 155 -13.65 -10.80 -11.66
CA GLN A 155 -13.18 -10.50 -10.30
C GLN A 155 -12.27 -9.27 -10.30
N TYR A 156 -12.26 -8.49 -9.21
CA TYR A 156 -11.30 -7.40 -9.06
C TYR A 156 -9.87 -7.94 -9.04
N ILE A 157 -8.98 -7.29 -9.81
CA ILE A 157 -7.57 -7.68 -9.86
C ILE A 157 -6.82 -7.24 -8.61
N ASP A 158 -5.73 -7.93 -8.29
CA ASP A 158 -4.67 -7.37 -7.44
C ASP A 158 -3.92 -6.30 -8.22
N ALA A 159 -4.39 -5.06 -8.08
CA ALA A 159 -3.86 -3.88 -8.76
C ALA A 159 -2.51 -3.44 -8.16
N MET A 160 -1.51 -4.32 -8.23
CA MET A 160 -0.15 -4.08 -7.74
C MET A 160 0.49 -2.89 -8.45
N PHE A 161 1.27 -2.07 -7.74
CA PHE A 161 2.00 -0.94 -8.32
C PHE A 161 3.28 -0.65 -7.55
N CYS A 162 4.27 -0.05 -8.20
CA CYS A 162 5.52 0.38 -7.57
C CYS A 162 5.94 1.76 -8.07
N ARG A 163 6.83 2.43 -7.34
CA ARG A 163 7.27 3.79 -7.69
C ARG A 163 8.06 3.81 -9.00
N ALA A 164 8.99 2.88 -9.16
CA ALA A 164 9.76 2.69 -10.37
C ALA A 164 10.22 1.23 -10.49
N THR A 165 10.15 0.63 -11.67
CA THR A 165 10.71 -0.69 -11.94
C THR A 165 12.22 -0.61 -12.17
N ALA A 166 12.90 -1.75 -12.29
CA ALA A 166 14.29 -1.81 -12.77
C ALA A 166 14.40 -1.68 -14.31
N GLY A 167 13.41 -1.08 -14.97
CA GLY A 167 13.33 -0.91 -16.43
C GLY A 167 12.29 -1.81 -17.11
N ARG A 168 11.76 -2.82 -16.40
CA ARG A 168 10.71 -3.73 -16.85
C ARG A 168 9.91 -4.24 -15.66
N THR A 169 8.61 -4.45 -15.83
CA THR A 169 7.78 -5.10 -14.80
C THR A 169 8.02 -6.61 -14.73
N ARG A 170 7.72 -7.21 -13.58
CA ARG A 170 7.82 -8.65 -13.31
C ARG A 170 6.54 -9.38 -13.75
N ALA A 171 6.69 -10.66 -14.08
CA ALA A 171 5.57 -11.54 -14.40
C ALA A 171 4.89 -12.05 -13.13
N GLY A 172 3.56 -11.94 -13.04
CA GLY A 172 2.77 -12.57 -11.99
C GLY A 172 2.73 -14.10 -12.12
N ASP A 173 2.23 -14.74 -11.07
CA ASP A 173 1.98 -16.18 -11.04
C ASP A 173 0.65 -16.55 -11.73
N GLU A 174 0.24 -17.81 -11.63
CA GLU A 174 -1.01 -18.32 -12.22
C GLU A 174 -2.27 -17.60 -11.71
N GLY A 175 -2.23 -17.04 -10.49
CA GLY A 175 -3.31 -16.24 -9.92
C GLY A 175 -3.35 -14.81 -10.44
N HIS A 176 -2.31 -14.36 -11.14
CA HIS A 176 -2.15 -12.99 -11.61
C HIS A 176 -1.82 -12.92 -13.12
N PRO A 177 -2.65 -13.52 -14.00
CA PRO A 177 -2.37 -13.59 -15.45
C PRO A 177 -2.34 -12.22 -16.15
N TYR A 178 -2.92 -11.20 -15.50
CA TYR A 178 -2.90 -9.80 -15.93
C TYR A 178 -1.57 -9.09 -15.65
N LEU A 179 -0.72 -9.62 -14.76
CA LEU A 179 0.60 -9.07 -14.48
C LEU A 179 1.63 -9.65 -15.47
N GLN A 180 1.69 -9.10 -16.68
CA GLN A 180 2.68 -9.50 -17.67
C GLN A 180 3.84 -8.51 -17.74
N PRO A 181 5.08 -8.98 -18.04
CA PRO A 181 6.23 -8.10 -18.18
C PRO A 181 6.06 -7.08 -19.31
N VAL A 182 6.19 -5.80 -18.99
CA VAL A 182 6.19 -4.68 -19.95
C VAL A 182 7.37 -3.74 -19.68
N ASP A 183 7.84 -3.09 -20.73
CA ASP A 183 9.02 -2.22 -20.66
C ASP A 183 8.69 -0.86 -20.05
N CYS A 184 9.59 -0.38 -19.19
CA CYS A 184 9.50 0.92 -18.51
C CYS A 184 10.84 1.67 -18.63
N PRO A 185 11.30 1.98 -19.86
CA PRO A 185 12.65 2.50 -20.08
C PRO A 185 12.90 3.88 -19.43
N LYS A 186 11.82 4.63 -19.17
CA LYS A 186 11.88 5.95 -18.53
C LYS A 186 11.96 5.91 -17.01
N ASP A 187 11.82 4.73 -16.39
CA ASP A 187 11.91 4.59 -14.93
C ASP A 187 13.31 4.95 -14.40
N VAL A 188 14.35 4.84 -15.24
CA VAL A 188 15.72 5.27 -14.92
C VAL A 188 15.82 6.75 -14.54
N GLU A 189 14.85 7.57 -14.95
CA GLU A 189 14.80 9.01 -14.66
C GLU A 189 14.12 9.30 -13.30
N ALA A 190 13.58 8.29 -12.62
CA ALA A 190 12.93 8.47 -11.33
C ALA A 190 13.95 8.88 -10.23
N ASP A 191 13.57 9.85 -9.40
CA ASP A 191 14.38 10.23 -8.26
C ASP A 191 14.55 9.06 -7.28
N GLY A 192 15.81 8.78 -6.93
CA GLY A 192 16.20 7.61 -6.15
C GLY A 192 16.33 6.30 -6.93
N TYR A 193 16.21 6.29 -8.28
CA TYR A 193 16.22 5.04 -9.06
C TYR A 193 17.42 4.11 -8.79
N LEU A 194 18.61 4.66 -8.52
CA LEU A 194 19.77 3.90 -8.07
C LEU A 194 20.03 4.17 -6.59
N GLN A 195 20.11 3.10 -5.81
CA GLN A 195 20.52 3.15 -4.41
C GLN A 195 21.82 2.37 -4.23
N MET A 196 22.78 2.97 -3.52
CA MET A 196 24.02 2.32 -3.14
C MET A 196 24.18 2.37 -1.62
N LEU A 197 24.35 1.20 -1.00
CA LEU A 197 24.63 1.05 0.43
C LEU A 197 25.90 0.22 0.60
N THR A 198 26.68 0.54 1.62
CA THR A 198 27.88 -0.21 2.02
C THR A 198 27.70 -0.73 3.44
N PHE A 199 28.14 -1.95 3.67
CA PHE A 199 28.04 -2.62 4.97
C PHE A 199 29.40 -3.22 5.31
N THR A 200 29.82 -3.09 6.57
CA THR A 200 30.92 -3.92 7.11
C THR A 200 30.50 -5.39 7.16
N ARG A 201 31.47 -6.32 7.35
CA ARG A 201 31.17 -7.76 7.49
C ARG A 201 30.17 -8.02 8.61
N ASP A 202 30.40 -7.40 9.77
CA ASP A 202 29.58 -7.59 10.96
C ASP A 202 28.16 -7.05 10.77
N GLU A 203 28.01 -5.87 10.17
CA GLU A 203 26.69 -5.29 9.88
C GLU A 203 25.91 -6.14 8.88
N PHE A 204 26.56 -6.58 7.80
CA PHE A 204 25.92 -7.41 6.79
C PHE A 204 25.49 -8.76 7.39
N ALA A 205 26.42 -9.47 8.03
CA ALA A 205 26.16 -10.77 8.65
C ALA A 205 25.08 -10.67 9.74
N GLY A 206 25.11 -9.63 10.57
CA GLY A 206 24.10 -9.38 11.60
C GLY A 206 22.71 -9.12 11.02
N LYS A 207 22.60 -8.31 9.96
CA LYS A 207 21.33 -8.05 9.26
C LYS A 207 20.75 -9.31 8.63
N ILE A 208 21.57 -10.11 7.94
CA ILE A 208 21.13 -11.36 7.30
C ILE A 208 20.73 -12.40 8.35
N SER A 209 21.50 -12.54 9.43
CA SER A 209 21.17 -13.44 10.55
C SER A 209 19.88 -13.06 11.27
N GLY A 210 19.48 -11.79 11.20
CA GLY A 210 18.24 -11.27 11.77
C GLY A 210 16.99 -11.55 10.94
N ILE A 211 17.12 -12.13 9.73
CA ILE A 211 15.96 -12.48 8.90
C ILE A 211 15.22 -13.64 9.57
N PRO A 212 13.94 -13.46 9.97
CA PRO A 212 13.16 -14.53 10.57
C PRO A 212 12.97 -15.65 9.55
N ASP A 213 13.18 -16.91 9.98
CA ASP A 213 12.89 -18.06 9.14
C ASP A 213 11.42 -18.46 9.29
N SER A 214 10.75 -18.68 8.16
CA SER A 214 9.36 -19.12 8.13
C SER A 214 9.20 -20.64 8.32
N SER A 215 10.28 -21.43 8.31
CA SER A 215 10.19 -22.91 8.29
C SER A 215 11.35 -23.70 8.94
N PHE A 216 12.60 -23.21 9.02
CA PHE A 216 13.78 -24.04 9.36
C PHE A 216 14.65 -23.57 10.55
N GLY A 217 14.22 -22.60 11.35
CA GLY A 217 14.95 -22.14 12.54
C GLY A 217 15.95 -21.01 12.25
N ALA A 218 16.86 -20.70 13.17
CA ALA A 218 17.80 -19.58 12.94
C ALA A 218 18.72 -19.86 11.73
N ARG A 219 18.94 -18.84 10.88
CA ARG A 219 19.88 -18.85 9.74
C ARG A 219 21.12 -17.97 10.03
N PRO A 220 21.99 -18.35 10.99
CA PRO A 220 23.14 -17.53 11.37
C PRO A 220 24.17 -17.45 10.24
N VAL A 221 24.73 -16.27 10.03
CA VAL A 221 25.81 -16.01 9.09
C VAL A 221 26.97 -15.41 9.87
N GLU A 222 28.16 -16.00 9.72
CA GLU A 222 29.35 -15.54 10.43
C GLU A 222 30.04 -14.41 9.64
N PRO A 223 30.46 -13.30 10.27
CA PRO A 223 31.16 -12.21 9.58
C PRO A 223 32.40 -12.67 8.81
N GLY A 224 33.10 -13.70 9.29
CA GLY A 224 34.27 -14.28 8.62
C GLY A 224 33.98 -14.96 7.28
N GLN A 225 32.71 -15.24 6.97
CA GLN A 225 32.27 -15.83 5.70
C GLN A 225 31.90 -14.77 4.64
N ILE A 226 31.87 -13.49 5.01
CA ILE A 226 31.48 -12.39 4.14
C ILE A 226 32.73 -11.70 3.59
N PRO A 227 32.79 -11.37 2.28
CA PRO A 227 31.74 -11.52 1.25
C PRO A 227 31.72 -12.86 0.52
N ASP A 228 32.68 -13.75 0.77
CA ASP A 228 32.97 -14.91 -0.09
C ASP A 228 31.83 -15.94 -0.18
N SER A 229 30.97 -16.02 0.83
CA SER A 229 29.81 -16.93 0.87
C SER A 229 28.53 -16.38 0.23
N VAL A 230 28.55 -15.15 -0.30
CA VAL A 230 27.38 -14.51 -0.91
C VAL A 230 27.25 -14.93 -2.37
N GLN A 231 26.19 -15.65 -2.70
CA GLN A 231 25.91 -16.10 -4.06
C GLN A 231 24.47 -15.78 -4.47
N ILE A 232 24.30 -15.01 -5.55
CA ILE A 232 23.00 -14.85 -6.19
C ILE A 232 22.76 -16.07 -7.08
N VAL A 233 21.70 -16.84 -6.78
CA VAL A 233 21.39 -18.11 -7.44
C VAL A 233 20.57 -17.86 -8.72
N SER A 234 19.57 -16.99 -8.65
CA SER A 234 18.70 -16.72 -9.80
C SER A 234 18.08 -15.32 -9.75
N ARG A 235 17.66 -14.86 -10.93
CA ARG A 235 16.87 -13.65 -11.14
C ARG A 235 15.70 -13.97 -12.06
N ASP A 236 14.64 -13.17 -11.98
CA ASP A 236 13.61 -13.16 -13.01
C ASP A 236 14.02 -12.33 -14.24
N ASP A 237 13.17 -12.31 -15.26
CA ASP A 237 13.38 -11.58 -16.52
C ASP A 237 13.45 -10.06 -16.33
N GLY A 238 12.92 -9.53 -15.22
CA GLY A 238 13.03 -8.13 -14.83
C GLY A 238 14.34 -7.78 -14.12
N GLY A 239 15.19 -8.79 -13.82
CA GLY A 239 16.46 -8.65 -13.12
C GLY A 239 16.35 -8.68 -11.59
N TYR A 240 15.15 -8.89 -11.05
CA TYR A 240 14.92 -8.99 -9.61
C TYR A 240 15.46 -10.33 -9.11
N VAL A 241 16.20 -10.30 -8.01
CA VAL A 241 16.76 -11.51 -7.42
C VAL A 241 15.64 -12.36 -6.84
N THR A 242 15.58 -13.63 -7.23
CA THR A 242 14.54 -14.56 -6.74
C THR A 242 15.09 -15.54 -5.71
N ALA A 243 16.39 -15.87 -5.79
CA ALA A 243 17.05 -16.72 -4.81
C ALA A 243 18.52 -16.34 -4.60
N LEU A 244 18.98 -16.43 -3.37
CA LEU A 244 20.37 -16.27 -2.94
C LEU A 244 20.76 -17.35 -1.95
N GLN A 245 22.06 -17.63 -1.88
CA GLN A 245 22.68 -18.41 -0.81
C GLN A 245 23.71 -17.53 -0.08
N ILE A 246 23.65 -17.49 1.25
CA ILE A 246 24.57 -16.73 2.11
C ILE A 246 24.91 -17.59 3.34
N GLY A 247 26.20 -17.81 3.61
CA GLY A 247 26.63 -18.61 4.76
C GLY A 247 26.15 -20.08 4.75
N GLY A 248 25.72 -20.59 3.59
CA GLY A 248 25.11 -21.93 3.45
C GLY A 248 23.60 -21.97 3.67
N HIS A 249 22.94 -20.83 3.86
CA HIS A 249 21.50 -20.69 3.98
C HIS A 249 20.89 -20.03 2.75
N ASP A 250 19.69 -20.46 2.39
CA ASP A 250 18.96 -19.92 1.25
C ASP A 250 18.04 -18.77 1.69
N PHE A 251 17.93 -17.76 0.84
CA PHE A 251 17.11 -16.56 1.03
C PHE A 251 16.44 -16.14 -0.27
N THR A 252 15.28 -15.48 -0.17
CA THR A 252 14.69 -14.76 -1.31
C THR A 252 15.32 -13.38 -1.48
N GLY A 253 15.14 -12.78 -2.66
CA GLY A 253 15.59 -11.40 -2.87
C GLY A 253 14.85 -10.40 -2.00
N GLU A 254 13.55 -10.61 -1.75
CA GLU A 254 12.72 -9.78 -0.89
C GLU A 254 13.15 -9.82 0.57
N GLU A 255 13.50 -11.01 1.11
CA GLU A 255 14.04 -11.14 2.47
C GLU A 255 15.31 -10.30 2.66
N VAL A 256 16.26 -10.43 1.72
CA VAL A 256 17.53 -9.70 1.75
C VAL A 256 17.31 -8.20 1.51
N GLN A 257 16.44 -7.82 0.58
CA GLN A 257 16.07 -6.44 0.31
C GLN A 257 15.55 -5.75 1.56
N TYR A 258 14.63 -6.40 2.29
CA TYR A 258 14.07 -5.86 3.51
C TYR A 258 15.12 -5.73 4.62
N ALA A 259 15.92 -6.77 4.86
CA ALA A 259 16.96 -6.78 5.91
C ALA A 259 18.03 -5.70 5.73
N LEU A 260 18.42 -5.47 4.47
CA LEU A 260 19.44 -4.49 4.11
C LEU A 260 18.87 -3.07 3.92
N GLY A 261 17.54 -2.90 3.88
CA GLY A 261 16.90 -1.60 3.63
C GLY A 261 17.08 -1.13 2.19
N LEU A 262 17.15 -2.07 1.24
CA LEU A 262 17.25 -1.76 -0.18
C LEU A 262 15.89 -1.34 -0.73
N GLN A 263 15.87 -0.52 -1.78
CA GLN A 263 14.63 -0.03 -2.39
C GLN A 263 13.92 -1.07 -3.26
N SER A 264 14.62 -2.12 -3.70
CA SER A 264 14.06 -3.20 -4.51
C SER A 264 14.88 -4.49 -4.35
N SER A 265 14.32 -5.63 -4.74
CA SER A 265 15.05 -6.90 -4.85
C SER A 265 15.88 -7.00 -6.14
N CYS A 266 15.88 -5.96 -6.99
CA CYS A 266 16.78 -5.87 -8.15
C CYS A 266 18.10 -5.23 -7.75
N PHE A 267 18.93 -6.01 -7.05
CA PHE A 267 20.24 -5.55 -6.57
C PHE A 267 21.40 -6.44 -7.01
N THR A 268 22.62 -5.91 -6.90
CA THR A 268 23.88 -6.66 -6.89
C THR A 268 24.56 -6.51 -5.54
N LEU A 269 25.29 -7.54 -5.12
CA LEU A 269 26.12 -7.53 -3.91
C LEU A 269 27.55 -7.81 -4.35
N GLU A 270 28.47 -6.91 -4.03
CA GLU A 270 29.87 -6.98 -4.47
C GLU A 270 30.80 -6.84 -3.25
N PRO A 271 31.94 -7.56 -3.22
CA PRO A 271 33.02 -7.27 -2.28
C PRO A 271 33.43 -5.79 -2.37
N TYR A 272 33.46 -5.10 -1.25
CA TYR A 272 33.90 -3.72 -1.18
C TYR A 272 34.62 -3.45 0.13
N GLU A 273 35.90 -3.04 0.05
CA GLU A 273 36.79 -2.93 1.20
C GLU A 273 36.85 -4.27 1.98
N ASP A 274 36.53 -4.25 3.26
CA ASP A 274 36.38 -5.46 4.06
C ASP A 274 34.95 -6.02 4.02
N GLY A 275 33.95 -5.32 3.48
CA GLY A 275 32.55 -5.71 3.56
C GLY A 275 31.86 -5.92 2.21
N VAL A 276 30.60 -5.47 2.14
CA VAL A 276 29.72 -5.64 0.97
C VAL A 276 29.18 -4.29 0.53
N ARG A 277 29.23 -4.03 -0.78
CA ARG A 277 28.46 -2.96 -1.41
C ARG A 277 27.24 -3.54 -2.09
N ALA A 278 26.06 -3.04 -1.71
CA ALA A 278 24.81 -3.34 -2.37
C ALA A 278 24.44 -2.20 -3.33
N VAL A 279 24.08 -2.54 -4.57
CA VAL A 279 23.57 -1.58 -5.56
C VAL A 279 22.20 -2.06 -6.02
N ALA A 280 21.14 -1.35 -5.64
CA ALA A 280 19.76 -1.65 -6.03
C ALA A 280 19.30 -0.70 -7.15
N LYS A 281 18.42 -1.22 -8.03
CA LYS A 281 17.79 -0.47 -9.13
C LYS A 281 16.27 -0.51 -9.00
N GLY A 282 15.61 0.59 -9.30
CA GLY A 282 14.17 0.71 -9.14
C GLY A 282 13.75 0.78 -7.67
N ILE A 283 12.46 1.04 -7.46
CA ILE A 283 11.86 1.35 -6.17
C ILE A 283 10.54 0.59 -6.05
N GLY A 284 10.54 -0.45 -5.22
CA GLY A 284 9.40 -1.33 -4.95
C GLY A 284 9.54 -2.70 -5.61
N HIS A 285 8.45 -3.46 -5.56
CA HIS A 285 8.43 -4.89 -5.88
C HIS A 285 8.46 -5.20 -7.39
N GLY A 286 8.18 -4.23 -8.27
CA GLY A 286 8.29 -4.37 -9.72
C GLY A 286 7.10 -5.02 -10.44
N TYR A 287 5.97 -5.25 -9.77
CA TYR A 287 4.76 -5.85 -10.36
C TYR A 287 3.75 -4.77 -10.74
N GLY A 288 3.02 -4.98 -11.83
CA GLY A 288 1.92 -4.12 -12.26
C GLY A 288 2.36 -2.71 -12.68
N LEU A 289 1.66 -1.68 -12.23
CA LEU A 289 1.88 -0.31 -12.68
C LEU A 289 3.18 0.29 -12.12
N SER A 290 4.03 0.83 -13.01
CA SER A 290 5.11 1.74 -12.62
C SER A 290 4.57 3.16 -12.55
N GLN A 291 4.65 3.82 -11.39
CA GLN A 291 4.20 5.20 -11.25
C GLN A 291 5.02 6.17 -12.10
N ALA A 292 6.35 6.01 -12.11
CA ALA A 292 7.24 6.77 -12.98
C ALA A 292 6.95 6.50 -14.47
N GLY A 293 6.73 5.24 -14.83
CA GLY A 293 6.38 4.83 -16.20
C GLY A 293 5.01 5.36 -16.66
N ALA A 294 4.01 5.34 -15.77
CA ALA A 294 2.69 5.94 -16.01
C ALA A 294 2.80 7.44 -16.25
N ASN A 295 3.59 8.15 -15.43
CA ASN A 295 3.85 9.57 -15.61
C ASN A 295 4.56 9.88 -16.93
N ALA A 296 5.55 9.07 -17.31
CA ALA A 296 6.25 9.21 -18.59
C ALA A 296 5.29 9.04 -19.77
N ARG A 297 4.40 8.05 -19.74
CA ARG A 297 3.38 7.84 -20.78
C ARG A 297 2.33 8.94 -20.82
N ALA A 298 1.90 9.44 -19.67
CA ALA A 298 1.00 10.58 -19.60
C ALA A 298 1.63 11.84 -20.23
N LYS A 299 2.93 12.07 -20.05
CA LYS A 299 3.67 13.15 -20.73
C LYS A 299 3.75 12.96 -22.26
N GLU A 300 3.66 11.73 -22.73
CA GLU A 300 3.55 11.38 -24.15
C GLU A 300 2.10 11.48 -24.67
N GLY A 301 1.15 11.89 -23.82
CA GLY A 301 -0.25 12.12 -24.19
C GLY A 301 -1.19 10.94 -23.98
N TRP A 302 -0.71 9.85 -23.37
CA TRP A 302 -1.53 8.67 -23.10
C TRP A 302 -2.62 8.97 -22.07
N LYS A 303 -3.80 8.41 -22.30
CA LYS A 303 -4.93 8.43 -21.36
C LYS A 303 -4.81 7.36 -20.29
N ALA A 304 -5.50 7.57 -19.18
CA ALA A 304 -5.47 6.66 -18.03
C ALA A 304 -5.79 5.21 -18.46
N GLU A 305 -6.78 5.01 -19.33
CA GLU A 305 -7.19 3.70 -19.84
C GLU A 305 -6.07 3.03 -20.65
N GLU A 306 -5.34 3.79 -21.47
CA GLU A 306 -4.20 3.31 -22.25
C GLU A 306 -3.03 2.93 -21.33
N ILE A 307 -2.79 3.72 -20.28
CA ILE A 307 -1.78 3.43 -19.26
C ILE A 307 -2.13 2.14 -18.52
N LEU A 308 -3.37 1.99 -18.05
CA LEU A 308 -3.79 0.81 -17.29
C LEU A 308 -3.73 -0.46 -18.15
N THR A 309 -4.25 -0.43 -19.38
CA THR A 309 -4.19 -1.59 -20.30
C THR A 309 -2.77 -1.88 -20.81
N TYR A 310 -1.86 -0.92 -20.70
CA TYR A 310 -0.43 -1.17 -20.89
C TYR A 310 0.17 -2.00 -19.76
N PHE A 311 -0.11 -1.65 -18.50
CA PHE A 311 0.48 -2.31 -17.33
C PHE A 311 -0.23 -3.60 -16.91
N TYR A 312 -1.54 -3.69 -17.13
CA TYR A 312 -2.35 -4.85 -16.78
C TYR A 312 -2.97 -5.44 -18.06
N LYS A 313 -2.69 -6.72 -18.33
CA LYS A 313 -3.16 -7.41 -19.54
C LYS A 313 -4.48 -8.12 -19.31
N ASN A 314 -5.29 -8.22 -20.36
CA ASN A 314 -6.58 -8.94 -20.33
C ASN A 314 -7.55 -8.44 -19.24
N ILE A 315 -7.40 -7.20 -18.80
CA ILE A 315 -8.34 -6.57 -17.88
C ILE A 315 -9.51 -5.94 -18.64
N GLU A 316 -10.64 -5.85 -17.96
CA GLU A 316 -11.76 -5.02 -18.35
C GLU A 316 -11.86 -3.84 -17.38
N LEU A 317 -12.05 -2.64 -17.93
CA LEU A 317 -12.42 -1.46 -17.14
C LEU A 317 -13.94 -1.40 -17.05
N ILE A 318 -14.45 -1.45 -15.83
CA ILE A 318 -15.89 -1.34 -15.55
C ILE A 318 -16.15 -0.11 -14.69
N SER A 319 -17.37 0.43 -14.78
CA SER A 319 -17.82 1.56 -13.97
C SER A 319 -19.07 1.14 -13.21
N GLU A 320 -19.08 1.41 -11.90
CA GLU A 320 -20.15 1.04 -10.97
C GLU A 320 -20.66 2.21 -10.13
#